data_AF-A0A950M5I3-F1
#
_entry.id   AF-A0A950M5I3-F1
#
_cell.length_a   1.000
_cell.length_b   1.000
_cell.length_c   1.000
_cell.angle_alpha   90.00
_cell.angle_beta   90.00
_cell.angle_gamma   90.00
#
_symmetry.space_group_name_H-M   'P 1'
#
loop_
_entity.id
_entity.type
_entity.pdbx_description
1 polymer ?
#
loop_
_entity_poly.entity_id
_entity_poly.type
_entity_poly.pdbx_seq_one_letter_code
_entity_poly.pdbx_strand_id
1 'polypeptide(L)'
;MKIVKQALRLIVFILIATLAAGCASTGKNPQDPFEGYNRTMFDFNDKIDSAVMKPVAQTYARVTPEFVQTGVGNFFGNINDVPTALNNFMQARPGNGASDVARVLVNSTIGLAGLFDVATPIGLAKHDQDFGQTLGRWGVQSGPYVIL
;
A
#
# COMPACT_ATOMS: atom_id res chain seq x y z
N MET A 1 19.07 37.22 45.93
CA MET A 1 19.68 36.78 44.65
C MET A 1 19.17 35.42 44.13
N LYS A 2 18.79 34.45 44.98
CA LYS A 2 18.25 33.14 44.52
C LYS A 2 16.86 33.22 43.85
N ILE A 3 15.95 34.03 44.41
CA ILE A 3 14.58 34.24 43.90
C ILE A 3 14.61 34.87 42.49
N VAL A 4 15.46 35.87 42.28
CA VAL A 4 15.64 36.51 40.96
C VAL A 4 16.19 35.54 39.92
N LYS A 5 17.13 34.65 40.30
CA LYS A 5 17.65 33.60 39.40
C LYS A 5 16.62 32.52 39.08
N GLN A 6 15.72 32.19 40.01
CA GLN A 6 14.62 31.25 39.77
C GLN A 6 13.54 31.85 38.85
N ALA A 7 13.16 33.11 39.08
CA ALA A 7 12.23 33.83 38.22
C ALA A 7 12.76 33.95 36.78
N LEU A 8 14.05 34.27 36.62
CA LEU A 8 14.69 34.34 35.30
C LEU A 8 14.70 32.98 34.58
N ARG A 9 14.94 31.88 35.29
CA ARG A 9 14.88 30.52 34.72
C ARG A 9 13.47 30.14 34.26
N LEU A 10 12.45 30.49 35.04
CA LEU A 10 11.05 30.24 34.68
C LEU A 10 10.63 31.03 33.43
N ILE A 11 11.02 32.31 33.34
CA ILE A 11 10.75 33.15 32.17
C ILE A 11 11.39 32.56 30.92
N VAL A 12 12.66 32.13 31.01
CA VAL A 12 13.36 31.48 29.88
C VAL A 12 12.65 30.19 29.46
N PHE A 13 12.19 29.37 30.42
CA PHE A 13 11.48 28.13 30.11
C PHE A 13 10.14 28.38 29.42
N ILE A 14 9.37 29.37 29.88
CA ILE A 14 8.11 29.76 29.26
C ILE A 14 8.36 30.30 27.84
N LEU A 15 9.39 31.12 27.66
CA LEU A 15 9.76 31.67 26.35
C LEU A 15 10.10 30.55 25.35
N ILE A 16 10.91 29.57 25.77
CA ILE A 16 11.28 28.41 24.96
C ILE A 16 10.04 27.57 24.59
N ALA A 17 9.13 27.33 25.55
CA ALA A 17 7.89 26.61 25.30
C ALA A 17 6.97 27.34 24.30
N THR A 18 6.87 28.67 24.40
CA THR A 18 6.07 29.48 23.45
C THR A 18 6.69 29.55 22.05
N LEU A 19 8.03 29.58 21.95
CA LEU A 19 8.74 29.54 20.66
C LEU A 19 8.63 28.17 19.98
N ALA A 20 8.65 27.08 20.76
CA ALA A 20 8.47 25.73 20.25
C ALA A 20 7.03 25.47 19.74
N ALA A 21 6.03 26.08 20.38
CA ALA A 21 4.63 25.98 19.93
C ALA A 21 4.38 26.67 18.57
N GLY A 22 5.18 27.69 18.21
CA GLY A 22 5.06 28.39 16.93
C GLY A 22 5.49 27.58 15.70
N CYS A 23 6.37 26.58 15.88
CA CYS A 23 6.78 25.66 14.80
C CYS A 23 5.72 24.59 14.47
N ALA A 24 4.66 24.46 15.28
CA ALA A 24 3.54 23.56 15.01
C ALA A 24 2.44 24.21 14.14
N SER A 25 2.75 25.33 13.47
CA SER A 25 1.88 25.93 12.47
C SER A 25 1.57 24.92 11.36
N THR A 26 0.37 24.33 11.42
CA THR A 26 -0.25 23.48 10.40
C THR A 26 -0.56 24.31 9.15
N GLY A 27 0.45 24.65 8.36
CA GLY A 27 0.25 25.09 6.98
C GLY A 27 -0.25 23.91 6.13
N LYS A 28 -1.09 24.17 5.13
CA LYS A 28 -1.46 23.14 4.13
C LYS A 28 -0.19 22.51 3.57
N ASN A 29 -0.05 21.19 3.66
CA ASN A 29 1.04 20.48 3.01
C ASN A 29 0.89 20.62 1.49
N PRO A 30 1.82 21.30 0.78
CA PRO A 30 1.70 21.46 -0.67
C PRO A 30 1.71 20.13 -1.44
N GLN A 31 2.27 19.08 -0.83
CA GLN A 31 2.31 17.72 -1.39
C GLN A 31 1.02 16.92 -1.13
N ASP A 32 0.21 17.31 -0.14
CA ASP A 32 -1.13 16.77 0.11
C ASP A 32 -2.17 17.90 0.21
N PRO A 33 -2.62 18.45 -0.94
CA PRO A 33 -3.64 19.49 -0.97
C PRO A 33 -4.99 19.07 -0.34
N PHE A 34 -5.24 17.76 -0.23
CA PHE A 34 -6.49 17.18 0.27
C PHE A 34 -6.37 16.60 1.68
N GLU A 35 -5.32 16.97 2.43
CA GLU A 35 -5.03 16.40 3.75
C GLU A 35 -6.25 16.37 4.70
N GLY A 36 -7.03 17.44 4.77
CA GLY A 36 -8.22 17.50 5.64
C GLY A 36 -9.30 16.48 5.26
N TYR A 37 -9.53 16.30 3.95
CA TYR A 37 -10.45 15.28 3.43
C TYR A 37 -9.87 13.88 3.68
N ASN A 38 -8.60 13.67 3.33
CA ASN A 38 -7.91 12.39 3.47
C ASN A 38 -7.91 11.90 4.92
N ARG A 39 -7.63 12.79 5.89
CA ARG A 39 -7.69 12.44 7.32
C ARG A 39 -9.09 12.07 7.78
N THR A 40 -10.10 12.81 7.33
CA THR A 40 -11.50 12.51 7.68
C THR A 40 -11.93 11.16 7.10
N MET A 41 -11.57 10.87 5.86
CA MET A 41 -11.90 9.61 5.21
C MET A 41 -11.11 8.43 5.81
N PHE A 42 -9.85 8.67 6.19
CA PHE A 42 -9.05 7.70 6.93
C PHE A 42 -9.72 7.33 8.25
N ASP A 43 -10.17 8.30 9.05
CA ASP A 43 -10.86 8.02 10.33
C ASP A 43 -12.17 7.26 10.12
N PHE A 44 -12.86 7.48 9.01
CA PHE A 44 -14.05 6.72 8.64
C PHE A 44 -13.68 5.26 8.29
N ASN A 45 -12.67 5.06 7.45
CA ASN A 45 -12.19 3.74 7.06
C ASN A 45 -11.65 2.94 8.25
N ASP A 46 -10.91 3.57 9.16
CA ASP A 46 -10.35 2.93 10.35
C ASP A 46 -11.45 2.42 11.29
N LYS A 47 -12.54 3.19 11.45
CA LYS A 47 -13.73 2.75 12.20
C LYS A 47 -14.42 1.57 11.54
N ILE A 48 -14.59 1.61 10.21
CA ILE A 48 -15.18 0.49 9.46
C ILE A 48 -14.30 -0.75 9.51
N ASP A 49 -12.98 -0.59 9.41
CA ASP A 49 -12.04 -1.70 9.50
C ASP A 49 -12.16 -2.37 10.86
N SER A 50 -12.05 -1.58 11.92
CA SER A 50 -12.11 -2.07 13.30
C SER A 50 -13.46 -2.72 13.64
N ALA A 51 -14.57 -2.17 13.15
CA ALA A 51 -15.92 -2.65 13.47
C ALA A 51 -16.39 -3.82 12.59
N VAL A 52 -15.96 -3.87 11.31
CA VAL A 52 -16.52 -4.79 10.31
C VAL A 52 -15.43 -5.56 9.56
N MET A 53 -14.52 -4.89 8.85
CA MET A 53 -13.62 -5.59 7.91
C MET A 53 -12.65 -6.53 8.63
N LYS A 54 -12.02 -6.07 9.71
CA LYS A 54 -11.07 -6.86 10.49
C LYS A 54 -11.74 -8.06 11.19
N PRO A 55 -12.89 -7.93 11.89
CA PRO A 55 -13.62 -9.10 12.40
C PRO A 55 -14.00 -10.11 11.32
N VAL A 56 -14.43 -9.66 10.14
CA VAL A 56 -14.76 -10.53 9.00
C VAL A 56 -13.52 -11.27 8.49
N ALA A 57 -12.42 -10.54 8.27
CA ALA A 57 -11.15 -11.13 7.81
C ALA A 57 -10.60 -12.16 8.81
N GLN A 58 -10.64 -11.85 10.11
CA GLN A 58 -10.22 -12.79 11.16
C GLN A 58 -11.12 -14.02 11.24
N THR A 59 -12.43 -13.85 11.03
CA THR A 59 -13.36 -14.97 10.98
C THR A 59 -13.07 -15.86 9.78
N TYR A 60 -12.89 -15.28 8.59
CA TYR A 60 -12.48 -16.01 7.39
C TYR A 60 -11.20 -16.81 7.62
N ALA A 61 -10.17 -16.17 8.18
CA ALA A 61 -8.89 -16.82 8.47
C ALA A 61 -9.01 -17.95 9.50
N ARG A 62 -9.97 -17.84 10.44
CA ARG A 62 -10.21 -18.86 11.48
C ARG A 62 -10.96 -20.07 10.94
N VAL A 63 -11.98 -19.86 10.10
CA VAL A 63 -12.87 -20.94 9.64
C VAL A 63 -12.38 -21.62 8.37
N THR A 64 -11.57 -20.93 7.57
CA THR A 64 -11.08 -21.43 6.28
C THR A 64 -9.73 -22.13 6.48
N PRO A 65 -9.55 -23.39 6.04
CA PRO A 65 -8.26 -24.04 6.07
C PRO A 65 -7.20 -23.32 5.23
N GLU A 66 -5.94 -23.35 5.67
CA GLU A 66 -4.83 -22.64 5.01
C GLU A 66 -4.72 -22.95 3.51
N PHE A 67 -4.85 -24.22 3.09
CA PHE A 67 -4.77 -24.60 1.68
C PHE A 67 -5.84 -23.94 0.81
N VAL A 68 -7.04 -23.69 1.36
CA VAL A 68 -8.12 -22.99 0.65
C VAL A 68 -7.78 -21.50 0.56
N GLN A 69 -7.27 -20.90 1.64
CA GLN A 69 -6.84 -19.49 1.63
C GLN A 69 -5.73 -19.27 0.59
N THR A 70 -4.73 -20.16 0.56
CA THR A 70 -3.66 -20.15 -0.44
C THR A 70 -4.21 -20.35 -1.85
N GLY A 71 -5.13 -21.30 -2.06
CA GLY A 71 -5.72 -21.54 -3.37
C GLY A 71 -6.49 -20.33 -3.91
N VAL A 72 -7.27 -19.65 -3.06
CA VAL A 72 -7.97 -18.41 -3.42
C VAL A 72 -6.95 -17.30 -3.73
N GLY A 73 -5.90 -17.16 -2.92
CA GLY A 73 -4.83 -16.20 -3.18
C GLY A 73 -4.09 -16.45 -4.50
N ASN A 74 -3.80 -17.72 -4.81
CA ASN A 74 -3.17 -18.11 -6.08
C ASN A 74 -4.09 -17.84 -7.27
N PHE A 75 -5.39 -18.14 -7.15
CA PHE A 75 -6.36 -17.91 -8.22
C PHE A 75 -6.42 -16.43 -8.62
N PHE A 76 -6.62 -15.54 -7.64
CA PHE A 76 -6.61 -14.09 -7.91
C PHE A 76 -5.22 -13.59 -8.31
N GLY A 77 -4.16 -14.19 -7.76
CA GLY A 77 -2.79 -13.93 -8.19
C GLY A 77 -2.57 -14.24 -9.67
N ASN A 78 -3.05 -15.38 -10.16
CA ASN A 78 -2.96 -15.79 -11.56
C ASN A 78 -3.76 -14.86 -12.49
N ILE A 79 -4.92 -14.37 -12.03
CA ILE A 79 -5.68 -13.34 -12.76
C ILE A 79 -4.87 -12.04 -12.85
N ASN A 80 -4.21 -11.63 -11.76
CA ASN A 80 -3.39 -10.42 -11.72
C ASN A 80 -2.08 -10.55 -12.54
N ASP A 81 -1.56 -11.75 -12.73
CA ASP A 81 -0.39 -11.98 -13.59
C ASP A 81 -0.68 -11.57 -15.07
N VAL A 82 -1.96 -11.56 -15.51
CA VAL A 82 -2.36 -11.12 -16.88
C VAL A 82 -2.09 -9.63 -17.13
N PRO A 83 -2.68 -8.67 -16.39
CA PRO A 83 -2.36 -7.26 -16.56
C PRO A 83 -0.90 -6.97 -16.19
N THR A 84 -0.28 -7.72 -15.28
CA THR A 84 1.16 -7.59 -14.99
C THR A 84 2.02 -7.92 -16.21
N ALA A 85 1.73 -9.00 -16.94
CA ALA A 85 2.42 -9.33 -18.19
C ALA A 85 2.32 -8.20 -19.21
N LEU A 86 1.10 -7.67 -19.43
CA LEU A 86 0.86 -6.56 -20.34
C LEU A 86 1.65 -5.32 -19.93
N ASN A 87 1.62 -4.96 -18.65
CA ASN A 87 2.37 -3.82 -18.13
C ASN A 87 3.88 -4.00 -18.27
N ASN A 88 4.43 -5.21 -18.05
CA ASN A 88 5.83 -5.49 -18.31
C ASN A 88 6.22 -5.25 -19.77
N PHE A 89 5.37 -5.64 -20.74
CA PHE A 89 5.61 -5.33 -22.15
C PHE A 89 5.55 -3.82 -22.43
N MET A 90 4.55 -3.13 -21.91
CA MET A 90 4.43 -1.66 -22.05
C MET A 90 5.58 -0.91 -21.37
N GLN A 91 6.17 -1.53 -20.35
CA GLN A 91 7.38 -1.07 -19.68
C GLN A 91 8.66 -1.62 -20.31
N ALA A 92 8.63 -2.06 -21.57
CA ALA A 92 9.78 -2.57 -22.32
C ALA A 92 10.66 -3.54 -21.51
N ARG A 93 10.03 -4.40 -20.71
CA ARG A 93 10.63 -5.52 -19.98
C ARG A 93 10.11 -6.84 -20.58
N PRO A 94 10.46 -7.16 -21.84
CA PRO A 94 9.87 -8.30 -22.56
C PRO A 94 10.19 -9.65 -21.91
N GLY A 95 11.34 -9.80 -21.25
CA GLY A 95 11.68 -11.02 -20.52
C GLY A 95 10.73 -11.30 -19.36
N ASN A 96 10.41 -10.28 -18.56
CA ASN A 96 9.46 -10.40 -17.46
C ASN A 96 8.04 -10.64 -17.98
N GLY A 97 7.63 -9.89 -19.02
CA GLY A 97 6.32 -10.07 -19.63
C GLY A 97 6.11 -11.48 -20.19
N ALA A 98 7.11 -12.05 -20.87
CA ALA A 98 7.05 -13.43 -21.35
C ALA A 98 7.02 -14.45 -20.20
N SER A 99 7.77 -14.21 -19.13
CA SER A 99 7.75 -15.04 -17.92
C SER A 99 6.37 -15.04 -17.27
N ASP A 100 5.72 -13.88 -17.13
CA ASP A 100 4.38 -13.77 -16.55
C ASP A 100 3.30 -14.42 -17.43
N VAL A 101 3.40 -14.31 -18.76
CA VAL A 101 2.53 -15.07 -19.68
C VAL A 101 2.70 -16.57 -19.46
N ALA A 102 3.95 -17.05 -19.35
CA ALA A 102 4.20 -18.46 -19.07
C ALA A 102 3.63 -18.89 -17.71
N ARG A 103 3.71 -18.03 -16.69
CA ARG A 103 3.08 -18.28 -15.38
C ARG A 103 1.57 -18.45 -15.52
N VAL A 104 0.90 -17.53 -16.20
CA VAL A 104 -0.56 -17.60 -16.45
C VAL A 104 -0.93 -18.90 -17.16
N LEU A 105 -0.19 -19.27 -18.21
CA LEU A 105 -0.46 -20.49 -18.97
C LEU A 105 -0.29 -21.74 -18.10
N VAL A 106 0.83 -21.86 -17.38
CA VAL A 106 1.14 -23.02 -16.54
C VAL A 106 0.15 -23.14 -15.39
N ASN A 107 -0.10 -22.06 -14.65
CA ASN A 107 -0.99 -22.08 -13.50
C ASN A 107 -2.46 -22.26 -13.92
N SER A 108 -2.88 -21.71 -15.06
CA SER A 108 -4.25 -21.90 -15.55
C SER A 108 -4.51 -23.32 -16.05
N THR A 109 -3.50 -23.97 -16.65
CA THR A 109 -3.65 -25.32 -17.22
C THR A 109 -3.31 -26.42 -16.22
N ILE A 110 -2.06 -26.48 -15.78
CA ILE A 110 -1.54 -27.50 -14.85
C ILE A 110 -1.97 -27.16 -13.42
N GLY A 111 -1.94 -25.89 -13.05
CA GLY A 111 -2.32 -25.41 -11.72
C GLY A 111 -3.83 -25.32 -11.46
N LEU A 112 -4.67 -25.92 -12.31
CA LEU A 112 -6.13 -25.93 -12.20
C LEU A 112 -6.73 -24.51 -12.07
N ALA A 113 -6.69 -23.75 -13.17
CA ALA A 113 -7.17 -22.36 -13.24
C ALA A 113 -6.45 -21.38 -12.29
N GLY A 114 -5.26 -21.76 -11.80
CA GLY A 114 -4.46 -20.96 -10.89
C GLY A 114 -4.68 -21.26 -9.41
N LEU A 115 -5.43 -22.31 -9.04
CA LEU A 115 -5.55 -22.73 -7.64
C LEU A 115 -4.21 -23.21 -7.07
N PHE A 116 -3.36 -23.80 -7.91
CA PHE A 116 -2.02 -24.27 -7.56
C PHE A 116 -0.96 -23.47 -8.31
N ASP A 117 -0.02 -22.86 -7.58
CA ASP A 117 1.12 -22.17 -8.17
C ASP A 117 2.24 -23.16 -8.54
N VAL A 118 2.14 -23.71 -9.75
CA VAL A 118 3.12 -24.63 -10.35
C VAL A 118 4.26 -23.87 -11.01
N ALA A 119 4.02 -22.62 -11.42
CA ALA A 119 4.98 -21.79 -12.12
C ALA A 119 6.18 -21.38 -11.24
N THR A 120 5.94 -21.05 -9.96
CA THR A 120 7.02 -20.64 -9.05
C THR A 120 8.07 -21.75 -8.82
N PRO A 121 7.70 -23.00 -8.49
CA PRO A 121 8.67 -24.10 -8.32
C PRO A 121 9.53 -24.41 -9.54
N ILE A 122 9.04 -24.13 -10.75
CA ILE A 122 9.80 -24.36 -12.00
C ILE A 122 10.66 -23.14 -12.41
N GLY A 123 10.78 -22.14 -11.55
CA GLY A 123 11.69 -21.01 -11.71
C GLY A 123 11.09 -19.79 -12.42
N LEU A 124 9.78 -19.74 -12.65
CA LEU A 124 9.13 -18.54 -13.16
C LEU A 124 8.86 -17.57 -12.01
N ALA A 125 9.67 -16.53 -11.88
CA ALA A 125 9.51 -15.52 -10.84
C ALA A 125 8.19 -14.74 -11.02
N LYS A 126 7.48 -14.49 -9.92
CA LYS A 126 6.30 -13.63 -9.93
C LYS A 126 6.72 -12.17 -9.94
N HIS A 127 6.12 -11.38 -10.82
CA HIS A 127 6.28 -9.93 -10.86
C HIS A 127 5.01 -9.24 -10.36
N ASP A 128 5.14 -7.98 -9.94
CA ASP A 128 4.01 -7.13 -9.58
C ASP A 128 4.13 -5.82 -10.37
N GLN A 129 3.28 -5.66 -11.39
CA GLN A 129 3.25 -4.51 -12.27
C GLN A 129 1.82 -4.08 -12.52
N ASP A 130 1.57 -2.80 -12.33
CA ASP A 130 0.30 -2.15 -12.60
C ASP A 130 0.46 -1.05 -13.66
N PHE A 131 -0.68 -0.52 -14.10
CA PHE A 131 -0.72 0.54 -15.11
C PHE A 131 -0.18 1.88 -14.60
N GLY A 132 -0.30 2.16 -13.30
CA GLY A 132 0.28 3.36 -12.69
C GLY A 132 1.81 3.36 -12.79
N GLN A 133 2.46 2.23 -12.52
CA GLN A 133 3.89 2.05 -12.73
C GLN A 133 4.28 2.23 -14.20
N THR A 134 3.47 1.70 -15.12
CA THR A 134 3.67 1.90 -16.56
C THR A 134 3.62 3.39 -16.94
N LEU A 135 2.58 4.11 -16.49
CA LEU A 135 2.47 5.56 -16.72
C LEU A 135 3.65 6.32 -16.10
N GLY A 136 4.06 5.96 -14.89
CA GLY A 136 5.23 6.53 -14.22
C GLY A 136 6.52 6.33 -15.00
N ARG A 137 6.72 5.16 -15.61
CA ARG A 137 7.87 4.89 -16.48
C ARG A 137 7.90 5.80 -17.71
N TRP A 138 6.74 6.22 -18.21
CA TRP A 138 6.59 7.14 -19.34
C TRP A 138 6.47 8.61 -18.92
N GLY A 139 6.75 8.94 -17.65
CA GLY A 139 6.88 10.31 -17.16
C GLY A 139 5.57 10.96 -16.68
N VAL A 140 4.49 10.18 -16.54
CA VAL A 140 3.25 10.68 -15.94
C VAL A 140 3.42 10.72 -14.41
N GLN A 141 3.12 11.88 -13.81
CA GLN A 141 3.17 12.06 -12.36
C GLN A 141 1.91 11.48 -11.68
N SER A 142 2.04 11.03 -10.43
CA SER A 142 0.97 10.41 -9.65
C SER A 142 -0.24 11.32 -9.36
N GLY A 143 -0.07 12.64 -9.46
CA GLY A 143 -1.05 13.61 -8.99
C GLY A 143 -1.14 13.67 -7.46
N PRO A 144 -2.13 14.41 -6.92
CA PRO A 144 -2.38 14.50 -5.48
C PRO A 144 -2.79 13.17 -4.86
N TYR A 145 -2.33 12.92 -3.64
CA TYR A 145 -2.76 11.77 -2.85
C TYR A 145 -4.22 11.91 -2.40
N VAL A 146 -4.98 10.83 -2.50
CA VAL A 146 -6.39 10.79 -2.09
C VAL A 146 -6.66 9.49 -1.34
N ILE A 147 -7.37 9.60 -0.22
CA ILE A 147 -7.95 8.46 0.51
C ILE A 147 -9.45 8.39 0.19
N LEU A 148 -9.93 7.19 -0.10
CA LEU A 148 -11.33 6.89 -0.39
C LEU A 148 -11.92 6.01 0.69
#